data_AF-A0A1Q7L2L7-F1
#
_entry.id   AF-A0A1Q7L2L7-F1
#
_cell.length_a   1.000
_cell.length_b   1.000
_cell.length_c   1.000
_cell.angle_alpha   90.00
_cell.angle_beta   90.00
_cell.angle_gamma   90.00
#
_symmetry.space_group_name_H-M   'P 1'
#
loop_
_entity.id
_entity.type
_entity.pdbx_description
1 polymer ?
#
loop_
_entity_poly.entity_id
_entity_poly.type
_entity_poly.pdbx_seq_one_letter_code
_entity_poly.pdbx_strand_id
1 'polypeptide(L)'
;MTQAPFVIRGLRNGLRLGGGALEDSLMAGLTDTYCGLPMALTAEKLAEQHGITRKDADAYALRSQQAADAAYKACRMKEELVPVEVKQGKKIIVVSEDDHRRPETTMETLDQLPPSFKKDGIVTAGNASGIVDGAAAVVVTRGDARKNREGAQVEAGGADCVVGGGGSRSEHHGDRAGAVFAEGTAIRWTDAGADGPRGSE
;
A
#
# COMPACT_ATOMS: atom_id res chain seq x y z
N MET A 1 4.38 11.54 -6.04
CA MET A 1 5.63 12.27 -5.78
C MET A 1 5.79 13.39 -6.80
N THR A 2 4.96 14.41 -6.71
CA THR A 2 4.90 15.48 -7.73
C THR A 2 6.03 16.51 -7.58
N GLN A 3 6.58 16.67 -6.37
CA GLN A 3 7.62 17.67 -6.08
C GLN A 3 9.06 17.12 -6.16
N ALA A 4 9.26 15.97 -6.81
CA ALA A 4 10.59 15.41 -6.99
C ALA A 4 11.45 16.34 -7.88
N PRO A 5 12.65 16.75 -7.44
CA PRO A 5 13.48 17.68 -8.21
C PRO A 5 14.22 16.96 -9.35
N PHE A 6 14.60 17.73 -10.37
CA PHE A 6 15.69 17.31 -11.26
C PHE A 6 17.05 17.65 -10.63
N VAL A 7 18.04 16.80 -10.85
CA VAL A 7 19.37 16.89 -10.25
C VAL A 7 20.43 16.89 -11.35
N ILE A 8 21.45 17.73 -11.19
CA ILE A 8 22.67 17.68 -12.01
C ILE A 8 23.82 17.30 -11.09
N ARG A 9 24.33 16.09 -11.24
CA ARG A 9 25.45 15.59 -10.42
C ARG A 9 26.76 16.25 -10.84
N GLY A 10 27.63 16.53 -9.87
CA GLY A 10 28.96 17.13 -10.10
C GLY A 10 28.97 18.66 -10.25
N LEU A 11 27.80 19.31 -10.38
CA LEU A 11 27.70 20.77 -10.57
C LEU A 11 28.41 21.58 -9.46
N ARG A 12 28.39 21.09 -8.22
CA ARG A 12 29.04 21.74 -7.07
C ARG A 12 30.55 21.96 -7.26
N ASN A 13 31.23 21.07 -7.98
CA ASN A 13 32.69 21.13 -8.18
C ASN A 13 33.07 21.71 -9.56
N GLY A 14 32.08 22.21 -10.32
CA GLY A 14 32.25 22.62 -11.70
C GLY A 14 32.09 21.44 -12.69
N LEU A 15 31.39 21.71 -13.79
CA LEU A 15 31.23 20.76 -14.88
C LEU A 15 32.35 20.96 -15.90
N ARG A 16 32.81 19.85 -16.50
CA ARG A 16 33.71 19.91 -17.66
C ARG A 16 32.97 20.45 -18.89
N LEU A 17 33.73 20.87 -19.90
CA LEU A 17 33.19 21.24 -21.20
C LEU A 17 32.35 20.07 -21.76
N GLY A 18 31.08 20.31 -22.09
CA GLY A 18 30.09 19.29 -22.44
C GLY A 18 28.89 19.22 -21.48
N GLY A 19 28.97 19.88 -20.31
CA GLY A 19 27.84 19.99 -19.38
C GLY A 19 27.61 18.72 -18.55
N GLY A 20 26.45 18.65 -17.91
CA GLY A 20 26.02 17.53 -17.07
C GLY A 20 24.62 17.08 -17.46
N ALA A 21 24.33 15.79 -17.26
CA ALA A 21 23.00 15.25 -17.52
C ALA A 21 22.01 15.78 -16.48
N LEU A 22 20.85 16.23 -16.96
CA LEU A 22 19.71 16.56 -16.11
C LEU A 22 19.00 15.24 -15.76
N GLU A 23 19.16 14.81 -14.52
CA GLU A 23 18.63 13.54 -14.00
C GLU A 23 17.30 13.79 -13.28
N ASP A 24 16.30 12.98 -13.58
CA ASP A 24 15.05 12.96 -12.81
C ASP A 24 15.26 12.14 -11.52
N SER A 25 15.18 12.79 -10.36
CA SER A 25 15.37 12.09 -9.07
C SER A 25 14.27 11.07 -8.77
N LEU A 26 13.07 11.24 -9.32
CA LEU A 26 12.00 10.27 -9.20
C LEU A 26 12.34 8.99 -9.95
N MET A 27 12.78 9.12 -11.20
CA MET A 27 13.19 7.97 -12.01
C MET A 27 14.42 7.27 -11.44
N ALA A 28 15.34 8.03 -10.86
CA ALA A 28 16.48 7.47 -10.13
C ALA A 28 16.04 6.66 -8.90
N GLY A 29 15.02 7.12 -8.17
CA GLY A 29 14.44 6.40 -7.04
C GLY A 29 13.62 5.16 -7.43
N LEU A 30 13.09 5.13 -8.66
CA LEU A 30 12.33 4.00 -9.22
C LEU A 30 13.21 3.00 -10.00
N THR A 31 14.52 3.11 -9.86
CA THR A 31 15.51 2.21 -10.48
C THR A 31 16.28 1.48 -9.40
N ASP A 32 16.37 0.15 -9.48
CA ASP A 32 17.22 -0.61 -8.56
C ASP A 32 18.69 -0.29 -8.83
N THR A 33 19.40 0.18 -7.82
CA THR A 33 20.82 0.49 -7.89
C THR A 33 21.71 -0.75 -7.95
N TYR A 34 21.23 -1.91 -7.51
CA TYR A 34 22.02 -3.14 -7.52
C TYR A 34 22.03 -3.82 -8.89
N CYS A 35 20.85 -4.07 -9.47
CA CYS A 35 20.75 -4.69 -10.80
C CYS A 35 20.66 -3.69 -11.96
N GLY A 36 20.50 -2.39 -11.69
CA GLY A 36 20.40 -1.35 -12.72
C GLY A 36 19.09 -1.39 -13.52
N LEU A 37 18.03 -2.02 -12.99
CA LEU A 37 16.75 -2.18 -13.67
C LEU A 37 15.68 -1.26 -13.05
N PRO A 38 14.90 -0.55 -13.88
CA PRO A 38 13.65 0.07 -13.44
C PRO A 38 12.73 -0.94 -12.77
N MET A 39 12.04 -0.52 -11.70
CA MET A 39 11.13 -1.39 -10.92
C MET A 39 10.12 -2.12 -11.80
N ALA A 40 9.57 -1.48 -12.83
CA ALA A 40 8.62 -2.14 -13.72
C ALA A 40 9.22 -3.29 -14.53
N LEU A 41 10.49 -3.20 -14.94
CA LEU A 41 11.17 -4.31 -15.62
C LEU A 41 11.47 -5.47 -14.65
N THR A 42 11.61 -5.19 -13.36
CA THR A 42 11.71 -6.25 -12.35
C THR A 42 10.39 -7.03 -12.22
N ALA A 43 9.25 -6.33 -12.30
CA ALA A 43 7.93 -6.97 -12.29
C ALA A 43 7.72 -7.87 -13.53
N GLU A 44 8.12 -7.41 -14.72
CA GLU A 44 8.12 -8.24 -15.95
C GLU A 44 8.96 -9.50 -15.78
N LYS A 45 10.16 -9.37 -15.21
CA LYS A 45 11.05 -10.52 -14.96
C LYS A 45 10.44 -11.51 -13.98
N LEU A 46 9.83 -11.05 -12.91
CA LEU A 46 9.13 -11.91 -11.95
C LEU A 46 7.93 -12.60 -12.60
N ALA A 47 7.20 -11.90 -13.46
CA ALA A 47 6.09 -12.48 -14.20
C ALA A 47 6.54 -13.63 -15.11
N GLU A 48 7.65 -13.46 -15.82
CA GLU A 48 8.25 -14.52 -16.65
C GLU A 48 8.70 -15.72 -15.80
N GLN A 49 9.32 -15.47 -14.64
CA GLN A 49 9.83 -16.53 -13.75
C GLN A 49 8.71 -17.35 -13.09
N HIS A 50 7.59 -16.71 -12.76
CA HIS A 50 6.47 -17.34 -12.06
C HIS A 50 5.29 -17.70 -12.97
N GLY A 51 5.40 -17.43 -14.27
CA GLY A 51 4.34 -17.71 -15.24
C GLY A 51 3.07 -16.87 -15.02
N ILE A 52 3.21 -15.65 -14.46
CA ILE A 52 2.08 -14.75 -14.24
C ILE A 52 1.66 -14.18 -15.58
N THR A 53 0.39 -14.37 -15.95
CA THR A 53 -0.13 -13.85 -17.21
C THR A 53 -0.61 -12.42 -17.07
N ARG A 54 -0.74 -11.71 -18.19
CA ARG A 54 -1.38 -10.39 -18.25
C ARG A 54 -2.78 -10.39 -17.63
N LYS A 55 -3.56 -11.43 -17.92
CA LYS A 55 -4.93 -11.57 -17.40
C LYS A 55 -4.95 -11.72 -15.88
N ASP A 56 -3.98 -12.43 -15.30
CA ASP A 56 -3.88 -12.58 -13.84
C ASP A 56 -3.55 -11.24 -13.16
N ALA A 57 -2.62 -10.48 -13.74
CA ALA A 57 -2.25 -9.15 -13.25
C ALA A 57 -3.43 -8.17 -13.33
N ASP A 58 -4.16 -8.15 -14.45
CA ASP A 58 -5.33 -7.28 -14.63
C ASP A 58 -6.50 -7.70 -13.73
N ALA A 59 -6.73 -9.00 -13.53
CA ALA A 59 -7.73 -9.49 -12.60
C ALA A 59 -7.42 -9.08 -11.15
N TYR A 60 -6.15 -9.11 -10.75
CA TYR A 60 -5.71 -8.63 -9.44
C TYR A 60 -5.94 -7.11 -9.31
N ALA A 61 -5.59 -6.34 -10.34
CA ALA A 61 -5.77 -4.89 -10.36
C ALA A 61 -7.25 -4.50 -10.23
N LEU A 62 -8.14 -5.17 -10.97
CA LEU A 62 -9.58 -4.98 -10.87
C LEU A 62 -10.09 -5.27 -9.45
N ARG A 63 -9.67 -6.41 -8.87
CA ARG A 63 -10.03 -6.77 -7.49
C ARG A 63 -9.56 -5.72 -6.50
N SER A 64 -8.37 -5.15 -6.70
CA SER A 64 -7.82 -4.08 -5.85
C SER A 64 -8.71 -2.83 -5.89
N GLN A 65 -9.11 -2.38 -7.08
CA GLN A 65 -10.01 -1.23 -7.24
C GLN A 65 -11.40 -1.48 -6.60
N GLN A 66 -11.95 -2.68 -6.78
CA GLN A 66 -13.22 -3.08 -6.14
C GLN A 66 -13.13 -3.11 -4.62
N ALA A 67 -12.03 -3.63 -4.06
CA ALA A 67 -11.80 -3.66 -2.63
C ALA A 67 -11.65 -2.25 -2.05
N ALA A 68 -10.92 -1.36 -2.73
CA ALA A 68 -10.82 0.04 -2.37
C ALA A 68 -12.21 0.70 -2.37
N ASP A 69 -13.01 0.50 -3.42
CA ASP A 69 -14.38 1.03 -3.51
C ASP A 69 -15.29 0.55 -2.37
N ALA A 70 -15.26 -0.75 -2.08
CA ALA A 70 -16.01 -1.34 -0.97
C ALA A 70 -15.58 -0.76 0.39
N ALA A 71 -14.28 -0.53 0.62
CA ALA A 71 -13.78 0.04 1.87
C ALA A 71 -14.27 1.47 2.11
N TYR A 72 -14.34 2.30 1.05
CA TYR A 72 -14.89 3.66 1.12
C TYR A 72 -16.40 3.65 1.34
N LYS A 73 -17.13 2.80 0.61
CA LYS A 73 -18.58 2.63 0.81
C LYS A 73 -18.94 2.15 2.21
N ALA A 74 -18.08 1.32 2.81
CA ALA A 74 -18.20 0.87 4.19
C ALA A 74 -17.64 1.86 5.22
N CYS A 75 -17.20 3.06 4.79
CA CYS A 75 -16.62 4.11 5.63
C CYS A 75 -15.39 3.71 6.46
N ARG A 76 -14.67 2.65 6.07
CA ARG A 76 -13.51 2.14 6.84
C ARG A 76 -12.35 3.12 6.89
N MET A 77 -12.13 3.86 5.79
CA MET A 77 -11.02 4.81 5.67
C MET A 77 -11.22 6.11 6.45
N LYS A 78 -12.42 6.33 7.01
CA LYS A 78 -12.77 7.61 7.66
C LYS A 78 -11.97 7.85 8.94
N GLU A 79 -11.58 6.79 9.64
CA GLU A 79 -10.84 6.89 10.91
C GLU A 79 -9.34 7.09 10.67
N GLU A 80 -8.81 6.64 9.53
CA GLU A 80 -7.39 6.70 9.19
C GLU A 80 -7.00 7.95 8.38
N LEU A 81 -7.96 8.57 7.68
CA LEU A 81 -7.70 9.73 6.83
C LEU A 81 -7.86 11.05 7.60
N VAL A 82 -6.80 11.84 7.61
CA VAL A 82 -6.80 13.22 8.12
C VAL A 82 -6.99 14.19 6.95
N PRO A 83 -8.07 15.00 6.91
CA PRO A 83 -8.27 15.99 5.86
C PRO A 83 -7.15 17.02 5.83
N VAL A 84 -6.67 17.35 4.62
CA VAL A 84 -5.62 18.34 4.39
C VAL A 84 -6.21 19.54 3.66
N GLU A 85 -6.05 20.73 4.24
CA GLU A 85 -6.43 21.98 3.59
C GLU A 85 -5.30 22.50 2.69
N VAL A 86 -5.59 22.58 1.39
CA VAL A 86 -4.66 23.11 0.38
C VAL A 86 -5.11 24.51 -0.03
N LYS A 87 -4.27 25.51 0.25
CA LYS A 87 -4.52 26.90 -0.16
C LYS A 87 -4.10 27.10 -1.61
N GLN A 88 -5.03 27.47 -2.46
CA GLN A 88 -4.79 27.85 -3.85
C GLN A 88 -5.16 29.33 -4.06
N GLY A 89 -4.21 30.21 -3.75
CA GLY A 89 -4.42 31.66 -3.71
C GLY A 89 -5.43 32.05 -2.64
N LYS A 90 -6.60 32.57 -3.04
CA LYS A 90 -7.70 32.91 -2.12
C LYS A 90 -8.67 31.75 -1.84
N LYS A 91 -8.56 30.63 -2.57
CA LYS A 91 -9.43 29.45 -2.40
C LYS A 91 -8.76 28.45 -1.46
N ILE A 92 -9.57 27.77 -0.66
CA ILE A 92 -9.14 26.62 0.16
C ILE A 92 -9.82 25.39 -0.41
N ILE A 93 -9.04 24.39 -0.76
CA ILE A 93 -9.51 23.08 -1.23
C ILE A 93 -9.23 22.10 -0.10
N VAL A 94 -10.25 21.40 0.38
CA VAL A 94 -10.08 20.34 1.37
C VAL A 94 -9.90 19.02 0.62
N VAL A 95 -8.77 18.36 0.83
CA VAL A 95 -8.48 17.02 0.33
C VAL A 95 -8.72 16.04 1.46
N SER A 96 -9.79 15.25 1.36
CA SER A 96 -10.23 14.31 2.41
C SER A 96 -10.39 12.87 1.92
N GLU A 97 -10.18 12.62 0.63
CA GLU A 97 -10.38 11.32 0.00
C GLU A 97 -9.19 10.99 -0.93
N ASP A 98 -8.98 9.71 -1.17
CA ASP A 98 -7.96 9.22 -2.10
C ASP A 98 -8.47 9.37 -3.54
N ASP A 99 -7.68 10.03 -4.38
CA ASP A 99 -8.01 10.37 -5.77
C ASP A 99 -7.47 9.36 -6.80
N HIS A 100 -6.68 8.39 -6.34
CA HIS A 100 -6.07 7.36 -7.19
C HIS A 100 -7.02 6.19 -7.49
N ARG A 101 -8.15 6.14 -6.79
CA ARG A 101 -9.22 5.17 -7.03
C ARG A 101 -9.86 5.36 -8.40
N ARG A 102 -10.20 4.23 -9.02
CA ARG A 102 -10.92 4.11 -10.30
C ARG A 102 -12.04 3.08 -10.14
N PRO A 103 -13.15 3.42 -9.44
CA PRO A 103 -14.24 2.47 -9.16
C PRO A 103 -14.93 1.93 -10.42
N GLU A 104 -14.83 2.64 -11.54
CA GLU A 104 -15.33 2.28 -12.86
C GLU A 104 -14.44 1.30 -13.63
N THR A 105 -13.31 0.87 -13.05
CA THR A 105 -12.38 -0.08 -13.69
C THR A 105 -13.09 -1.37 -14.07
N THR A 106 -12.88 -1.83 -15.31
CA THR A 106 -13.40 -3.10 -15.82
C THR A 106 -12.30 -3.91 -16.51
N MET A 107 -12.52 -5.21 -16.73
CA MET A 107 -11.53 -6.01 -17.48
C MET A 107 -11.33 -5.49 -18.91
N GLU A 108 -12.39 -5.02 -19.57
CA GLU A 108 -12.33 -4.50 -20.93
C GLU A 108 -11.48 -3.22 -21.02
N THR A 109 -11.55 -2.38 -19.99
CA THR A 109 -10.72 -1.16 -19.93
C THR A 109 -9.26 -1.48 -19.64
N LEU A 110 -8.98 -2.47 -18.78
CA LEU A 110 -7.63 -2.93 -18.50
C LEU A 110 -6.98 -3.62 -19.71
N ASP A 111 -7.72 -4.48 -20.42
CA ASP A 111 -7.25 -5.19 -21.61
C ASP A 111 -6.83 -4.24 -22.75
N GLN A 112 -7.45 -3.07 -22.83
CA GLN A 112 -7.14 -2.05 -23.84
C GLN A 112 -5.83 -1.29 -23.56
N LEU A 113 -5.28 -1.39 -22.34
CA LEU A 113 -4.10 -0.62 -21.98
C LEU A 113 -2.83 -1.23 -22.60
N PRO A 114 -1.99 -0.38 -23.24
CA PRO A 114 -0.73 -0.84 -23.80
C PRO A 114 0.29 -1.18 -22.70
N PRO A 115 1.16 -2.17 -22.93
CA PRO A 115 2.33 -2.41 -22.10
C PRO A 115 3.17 -1.14 -21.95
N SER A 116 3.56 -0.80 -20.71
CA SER A 116 4.17 0.50 -20.42
C SER A 116 5.70 0.50 -20.51
N PHE A 117 6.37 -0.66 -20.37
CA PHE A 117 7.83 -0.73 -20.24
C PHE A 117 8.52 -1.68 -21.22
N LYS A 118 7.80 -2.71 -21.71
CA LYS A 118 8.30 -3.70 -22.68
C LYS A 118 7.22 -3.95 -23.73
N LYS A 119 7.58 -4.07 -25.00
CA LYS A 119 6.63 -4.21 -26.13
C LYS A 119 5.67 -5.39 -25.97
N ASP A 120 6.17 -6.52 -25.48
CA ASP A 120 5.40 -7.73 -25.20
C ASP A 120 5.31 -7.99 -23.68
N GLY A 121 5.30 -6.90 -22.89
CA GLY A 121 5.22 -6.95 -21.44
C GLY A 121 3.80 -7.11 -20.93
N ILE A 122 3.67 -7.56 -19.68
CA ILE A 122 2.38 -7.66 -19.00
C ILE A 122 2.05 -6.42 -18.16
N VAL A 123 3.05 -5.59 -17.84
CA VAL A 123 2.88 -4.44 -16.94
C VAL A 123 2.30 -3.26 -17.71
N THR A 124 1.20 -2.72 -17.19
CA THR A 124 0.50 -1.54 -17.72
C THR A 124 0.23 -0.51 -16.65
N ALA A 125 -0.18 0.68 -17.07
CA ALA A 125 -0.62 1.73 -16.16
C ALA A 125 -1.85 1.32 -15.30
N GLY A 126 -2.62 0.31 -15.72
CA GLY A 126 -3.80 -0.15 -14.99
C GLY A 126 -3.50 -1.21 -13.93
N ASN A 127 -2.41 -1.97 -14.10
CA ASN A 127 -2.01 -3.04 -13.18
C ASN A 127 -0.74 -2.72 -12.37
N ALA A 128 -0.08 -1.60 -12.65
CA ALA A 128 0.98 -1.03 -11.83
C ALA A 128 0.45 0.03 -10.86
N SER A 129 1.17 0.27 -9.77
CA SER A 129 0.90 1.39 -8.87
C SER A 129 1.22 2.74 -9.54
N GLY A 130 0.40 3.75 -9.29
CA GLY A 130 0.71 5.10 -9.73
C GLY A 130 1.75 5.82 -8.87
N ILE A 131 2.16 6.99 -9.37
CA ILE A 131 2.99 7.94 -8.63
C ILE A 131 2.05 8.82 -7.79
N VAL A 132 2.00 8.57 -6.48
CA VAL A 132 1.07 9.24 -5.54
C VAL A 132 1.80 10.11 -4.54
N ASP A 133 1.09 11.09 -3.96
CA ASP A 133 1.55 11.95 -2.88
C ASP A 133 0.75 11.64 -1.61
N GLY A 134 1.43 11.23 -0.54
CA GLY A 134 0.78 10.90 0.73
C GLY A 134 1.78 10.83 1.88
N ALA A 135 1.28 10.94 3.10
CA ALA A 135 2.05 10.80 4.32
C ALA A 135 1.25 10.00 5.36
N ALA A 136 1.94 9.17 6.12
CA ALA A 136 1.39 8.41 7.24
C ALA A 136 2.32 8.51 8.44
N ALA A 137 1.75 8.52 9.65
CA ALA A 137 2.50 8.57 10.89
C ALA A 137 1.85 7.65 11.93
N VAL A 138 2.67 6.93 12.70
CA VAL A 138 2.22 6.03 13.77
C VAL A 138 3.04 6.31 15.02
N VAL A 139 2.38 6.35 16.18
CA VAL A 139 3.05 6.46 17.48
C VAL A 139 3.28 5.06 18.02
N VAL A 140 4.54 4.66 18.12
CA VAL A 140 4.94 3.35 18.68
C VAL A 140 5.37 3.54 20.13
N THR A 141 4.93 2.63 21.00
CA THR A 141 5.29 2.63 22.42
C THR A 141 5.57 1.21 22.91
N ARG A 142 6.20 1.08 24.07
CA ARG A 142 6.38 -0.21 24.73
C ARG A 142 5.06 -0.68 25.33
N GLY A 143 4.81 -1.99 25.33
CA GLY A 143 3.56 -2.57 25.82
C GLY A 143 3.26 -2.26 27.30
N ASP A 144 4.29 -2.04 28.12
CA ASP A 144 4.18 -1.68 29.53
C ASP A 144 3.86 -0.19 29.78
N ALA A 145 4.15 0.69 28.81
CA ALA A 145 3.88 2.13 28.89
C ALA A 145 2.38 2.47 28.94
N ARG A 146 1.50 1.50 28.62
CA ARG A 146 0.04 1.59 28.73
C ARG A 146 -0.42 1.95 30.14
N LYS A 147 0.32 1.53 31.17
CA LYS A 147 -0.11 1.68 32.58
C LYS A 147 -0.09 3.13 33.09
N ASN A 148 0.61 4.03 32.39
CA ASN A 148 0.91 5.38 32.90
C ASN A 148 0.27 6.52 32.07
N ARG A 149 -0.62 6.22 31.10
CA ARG A 149 -1.32 7.25 30.33
C ARG A 149 -2.82 6.95 30.27
N GLU A 150 -3.60 7.73 31.02
CA GLU A 150 -5.05 7.78 30.84
C GLU A 150 -5.38 8.30 29.43
N GLY A 151 -6.23 7.58 28.69
CA GLY A 151 -6.71 7.98 27.36
C GLY A 151 -5.96 7.42 26.15
N ALA A 152 -4.87 6.66 26.32
CA ALA A 152 -4.20 6.00 25.20
C ALA A 152 -4.85 4.64 24.88
N GLN A 153 -5.70 4.59 23.85
CA GLN A 153 -6.08 3.33 23.22
C GLN A 153 -4.92 2.88 22.32
N VAL A 154 -4.30 1.75 22.66
CA VAL A 154 -3.27 1.12 21.83
C VAL A 154 -3.98 0.13 20.92
N GLU A 155 -3.95 0.36 19.61
CA GLU A 155 -4.30 -0.67 18.63
C GLU A 155 -3.16 -1.68 18.58
N ALA A 156 -3.24 -2.68 19.47
CA ALA A 156 -2.22 -3.70 19.58
C ALA A 156 -2.29 -4.64 18.37
N GLY A 157 -1.14 -4.87 17.74
CA GLY A 157 -0.97 -5.89 16.72
C GLY A 157 -1.38 -7.27 17.23
N GLY A 158 -2.43 -7.80 16.62
CA GLY A 158 -3.00 -9.12 16.85
C GLY A 158 -4.37 -9.13 16.20
N ALA A 159 -4.52 -9.86 15.10
CA ALA A 159 -5.78 -9.96 14.37
C ALA A 159 -6.87 -10.51 15.31
N ASP A 160 -7.75 -9.63 15.78
CA ASP A 160 -9.08 -9.97 16.30
C ASP A 160 -9.95 -8.71 16.28
N CYS A 161 -10.64 -8.50 15.15
CA CYS A 161 -11.73 -7.54 15.07
C CYS A 161 -12.94 -8.12 15.80
N VAL A 162 -13.17 -7.72 17.06
CA VAL A 162 -14.48 -7.88 17.68
C VAL A 162 -15.38 -6.78 17.10
N VAL A 163 -16.25 -7.16 16.15
CA VAL A 163 -17.35 -6.32 15.68
C VAL A 163 -18.38 -6.23 16.81
N GLY A 164 -18.29 -5.16 17.59
CA GLY A 164 -19.31 -4.77 18.58
C GLY A 164 -20.04 -3.52 18.11
N GLY A 165 -21.17 -3.69 17.43
CA GLY A 165 -22.09 -2.58 17.19
C GLY A 165 -22.77 -2.12 18.49
N GLY A 166 -22.95 -0.81 18.64
CA GLY A 166 -23.74 -0.19 19.72
C GLY A 166 -23.18 1.20 20.02
N GLY A 167 -23.80 2.29 19.57
CA GLY A 167 -25.13 2.69 20.03
C GLY A 167 -24.97 3.43 21.36
N SER A 168 -24.93 4.77 21.29
CA SER A 168 -24.81 5.67 22.44
C SER A 168 -25.87 5.39 23.50
N ARG A 169 -25.48 4.83 24.65
CA ARG A 169 -26.24 4.95 25.90
C ARG A 169 -25.29 5.14 27.09
N SER A 170 -25.49 6.27 27.76
CA SER A 170 -25.10 6.54 29.13
C SER A 170 -25.70 5.51 30.09
N GLU A 171 -24.92 5.00 31.05
CA GLU A 171 -25.20 5.02 32.50
C GLU A 171 -24.33 4.02 33.29
N HIS A 172 -23.80 4.53 34.41
CA HIS A 172 -23.50 3.92 35.72
C HIS A 172 -22.92 2.49 35.90
N HIS A 173 -21.74 2.48 36.55
CA HIS A 173 -21.27 1.64 37.68
C HIS A 173 -21.50 0.11 37.66
N GLY A 174 -20.37 -0.61 37.61
CA GLY A 174 -20.11 -1.84 38.37
C GLY A 174 -20.67 -3.14 37.79
N ASP A 175 -19.81 -3.95 37.17
CA ASP A 175 -19.48 -5.26 37.76
C ASP A 175 -18.31 -5.94 37.02
N ARG A 176 -17.56 -6.74 37.77
CA ARG A 176 -16.45 -7.56 37.28
C ARG A 176 -16.98 -8.77 36.49
N ALA A 177 -16.45 -9.00 35.30
CA ALA A 177 -16.45 -10.32 34.68
C ALA A 177 -15.06 -10.57 34.07
N GLY A 178 -14.31 -11.50 34.68
CA GLY A 178 -13.02 -11.95 34.18
C GLY A 178 -13.20 -12.87 32.97
N ALA A 179 -12.38 -12.66 31.94
CA ALA A 179 -12.13 -13.65 30.91
C ALA A 179 -10.76 -14.27 31.17
N VAL A 180 -10.77 -15.56 31.45
CA VAL A 180 -9.59 -16.43 31.54
C VAL A 180 -9.03 -16.58 30.13
N PHE A 181 -7.79 -16.16 29.93
CA PHE A 181 -7.06 -16.40 28.68
C PHE A 181 -6.64 -17.86 28.62
N ALA A 182 -7.11 -18.60 27.60
CA ALA A 182 -6.55 -19.89 27.25
C ALA A 182 -5.23 -19.67 26.51
N GLU A 183 -4.13 -20.16 27.07
CA GLU A 183 -2.82 -20.18 26.45
C GLU A 183 -2.80 -21.08 25.20
N GLY A 184 -2.09 -20.63 24.17
CA GLY A 184 -1.44 -21.52 23.20
C GLY A 184 -2.22 -21.79 21.91
N THR A 185 -2.02 -20.95 20.90
CA THR A 185 -2.13 -21.39 19.51
C THR A 185 -0.98 -20.82 18.70
N ALA A 186 0.02 -21.66 18.42
CA ALA A 186 1.07 -21.38 17.46
C ALA A 186 0.46 -21.29 16.05
N ILE A 187 0.82 -20.25 15.30
CA ILE A 187 0.43 -20.08 13.91
C ILE A 187 1.17 -21.14 13.08
N ARG A 188 0.46 -22.19 12.63
CA ARG A 188 0.90 -23.12 11.58
C ARG A 188 0.59 -22.49 10.22
N TRP A 189 1.62 -22.21 9.45
CA TRP A 189 1.49 -22.05 8.00
C TRP A 189 1.32 -23.45 7.40
N THR A 190 0.11 -23.80 6.94
CA THR A 190 -0.08 -25.00 6.12
C THR A 190 0.12 -24.62 4.67
N ASP A 191 1.23 -25.06 4.08
CA ASP A 191 1.43 -25.08 2.64
C ASP A 191 0.33 -25.92 1.99
N ALA A 192 -0.50 -25.26 1.17
CA ALA A 192 -1.46 -25.93 0.33
C ALA A 192 -0.72 -26.58 -0.86
N GLY A 193 -0.47 -27.89 -0.74
CA GLY A 193 -0.38 -28.78 -1.89
C GLY A 193 1.02 -29.11 -2.40
N ALA A 194 1.71 -30.04 -1.73
CA ALA A 194 2.63 -30.99 -2.37
C ALA A 194 3.04 -32.09 -1.38
N ASP A 195 2.18 -33.07 -1.12
CA ASP A 195 2.62 -34.34 -0.49
C ASP A 195 1.84 -35.52 -1.09
N GLY A 196 2.40 -36.08 -2.18
CA GLY A 196 2.20 -37.47 -2.55
C GLY A 196 3.18 -38.36 -1.76
N PRO A 197 2.83 -39.62 -1.47
CA PRO A 197 3.61 -40.47 -0.57
C PRO A 197 4.97 -40.81 -1.20
N ARG A 198 6.06 -40.33 -0.60
CA ARG A 198 7.41 -40.85 -0.87
C ARG A 198 7.65 -42.07 0.02
N GLY A 199 7.69 -43.23 -0.62
CA GLY A 199 8.01 -44.51 -0.01
C GLY A 199 9.44 -44.54 0.55
N SER A 200 9.60 -45.40 1.54
CA SER A 200 10.86 -45.81 2.13
C SER A 200 11.68 -46.65 1.13
N GLU A 201 12.88 -46.18 0.80
CA GLU A 201 14.08 -46.97 0.47
C GLU A 201 15.32 -46.05 0.50
#